data_AF-A0A953SGT8-F1
#
_entry.id   AF-A0A953SGT8-F1
#
_cell.length_a   1.000
_cell.length_b   1.000
_cell.length_c   1.000
_cell.angle_alpha   90.00
_cell.angle_beta   90.00
_cell.angle_gamma   90.00
#
_symmetry.space_group_name_H-M   'P 1'
#
loop_
_entity.id
_entity.type
_entity.pdbx_description
1 polymer ?
#
loop_
_entity_poly.entity_id
_entity_poly.type
_entity_poly.pdbx_seq_one_letter_code
_entity_poly.pdbx_strand_id
1 'polypeptide(L)'
;SLGSFEFFLEGLDGSAIGHWIFPPEEVARSIGDSAAGSHFRFMLRMDPQRERVSSRHASLRAIFTDRESDERVFSTGTATIRVGASD
;
A
#
# COMPACT_ATOMS: atom_id res chain seq x y z
N SER A 1 -5.48 11.41 17.09
CA SER A 1 -4.72 10.13 17.10
C SER A 1 -4.36 9.80 15.67
N LEU A 2 -3.23 9.15 15.40
CA LEU A 2 -2.98 8.63 14.04
C LEU A 2 -3.94 7.47 13.73
N GLY A 3 -4.37 7.39 12.48
CA GLY A 3 -5.22 6.34 11.92
C GLY A 3 -4.42 5.15 11.40
N SER A 4 -5.07 4.27 10.63
CA SER A 4 -4.43 3.13 9.95
C SER A 4 -4.37 3.35 8.43
N PHE A 5 -3.47 2.64 7.77
CA PHE A 5 -3.45 2.54 6.31
C PHE A 5 -3.70 1.11 5.87
N GLU A 6 -4.51 0.93 4.82
CA GLU A 6 -4.62 -0.31 4.07
C GLU A 6 -4.22 -0.08 2.62
N PHE A 7 -3.40 -0.97 2.09
CA PHE A 7 -2.99 -0.97 0.68
C PHE A 7 -3.51 -2.22 -0.01
N PHE A 8 -4.20 -2.04 -1.13
CA PHE A 8 -4.68 -3.10 -1.99
C PHE A 8 -4.01 -3.01 -3.35
N LEU A 9 -3.41 -4.10 -3.79
CA LEU A 9 -2.85 -4.24 -5.12
C LEU A 9 -3.73 -5.21 -5.90
N GLU A 10 -4.39 -4.72 -6.93
CA GLU A 10 -5.40 -5.45 -7.70
C GLU A 10 -5.00 -5.49 -9.18
N GLY A 11 -5.13 -6.66 -9.82
CA GLY A 11 -5.01 -6.78 -11.26
C GLY A 11 -6.14 -6.04 -11.97
N LEU A 12 -5.95 -5.70 -13.24
CA LEU A 12 -7.01 -5.05 -14.04
C LEU A 12 -8.26 -5.93 -14.23
N ASP A 13 -8.12 -7.24 -14.02
CA ASP A 13 -9.21 -8.23 -14.00
C ASP A 13 -9.93 -8.32 -12.64
N GLY A 14 -9.55 -7.49 -11.66
CA GLY A 14 -10.06 -7.51 -10.30
C GLY A 14 -9.43 -8.58 -9.41
N SER A 15 -8.42 -9.33 -9.89
CA SER A 15 -7.73 -10.32 -9.06
C SER A 15 -6.94 -9.64 -7.94
N ALA A 16 -7.08 -10.14 -6.71
CA ALA A 16 -6.32 -9.64 -5.57
C ALA A 16 -4.86 -10.10 -5.65
N ILE A 17 -3.94 -9.16 -5.88
CA ILE A 17 -2.50 -9.43 -5.93
C ILE A 17 -1.89 -9.27 -4.56
N GLY A 18 -2.27 -8.28 -3.75
CA GLY A 18 -1.68 -8.07 -2.42
C GLY A 18 -2.51 -7.17 -1.52
N HIS A 19 -2.38 -7.39 -0.21
CA HIS A 19 -3.04 -6.59 0.83
C HIS A 19 -2.06 -6.37 1.98
N TRP A 20 -1.92 -5.12 2.41
CA TRP A 20 -1.08 -4.73 3.54
C TRP A 20 -1.87 -3.82 4.47
N ILE A 21 -1.72 -4.06 5.77
CA ILE A 21 -2.37 -3.27 6.82
C ILE A 21 -1.27 -2.69 7.68
N PHE A 22 -1.25 -1.37 7.83
CA PHE A 22 -0.34 -0.64 8.69
C PHE A 22 -1.14 -0.05 9.85
N PRO A 23 -1.03 -0.62 11.06
CA PRO A 23 -1.75 -0.13 12.22
C PRO A 23 -1.18 1.22 12.71
N PRO A 24 -1.90 1.97 13.57
CA PRO A 24 -1.53 3.33 13.97
C PRO A 24 -0.10 3.49 14.46
N GLU A 25 0.43 2.51 15.19
CA GLU A 25 1.81 2.51 15.69
C GLU A 25 2.85 2.44 14.57
N GLU A 26 2.56 1.76 13.47
CA GLU A 26 3.43 1.73 12.30
C GLU A 26 3.28 3.00 11.46
N VAL A 27 2.05 3.52 11.34
CA VAL A 27 1.80 4.81 10.68
C VAL A 27 2.58 5.93 11.37
N ALA A 28 2.62 5.96 12.70
CA ALA A 28 3.41 6.91 13.46
C ALA A 28 4.91 6.88 13.12
N ARG A 29 5.45 5.68 12.86
CA ARG A 29 6.87 5.48 12.50
C ARG A 29 7.15 5.78 11.02
N SER A 30 6.12 5.85 10.19
CA SER A 30 6.22 6.05 8.74
C SER A 30 6.25 7.52 8.31
N ILE A 31 6.06 8.46 9.25
CA ILE A 31 6.07 9.90 8.98
C ILE A 31 7.49 10.35 8.64
N GLY A 32 7.62 11.15 7.58
CA GLY A 32 8.88 11.80 7.23
C GLY A 32 8.69 13.12 6.49
N ASP A 33 9.81 13.77 6.17
CA ASP A 33 9.84 15.07 5.49
C ASP A 33 10.07 14.93 3.98
N SER A 34 9.25 15.59 3.17
CA SER A 34 9.43 15.75 1.73
C SER A 34 9.52 17.24 1.37
N ALA A 35 9.97 17.55 0.15
CA ALA A 35 10.00 18.93 -0.36
C ALA A 35 8.61 19.60 -0.39
N ALA A 36 7.52 18.83 -0.34
CA ALA A 36 6.13 19.30 -0.32
C ALA A 36 5.50 19.29 1.09
N GLY A 37 6.29 19.07 2.15
CA GLY A 37 5.83 18.97 3.54
C GLY A 37 5.82 17.53 4.07
N SER A 38 5.09 17.33 5.17
CA SER A 38 4.99 16.02 5.83
C SER A 38 4.31 14.99 4.94
N HIS A 39 4.87 13.79 4.87
CA HIS A 39 4.36 12.68 4.08
C HIS A 39 4.52 11.36 4.84
N PHE A 40 3.78 10.33 4.42
CA PHE A 40 3.93 8.97 4.92
C PHE A 40 4.70 8.11 3.91
N ARG A 41 5.56 7.22 4.39
CA ARG A 41 6.33 6.30 3.54
C ARG A 41 6.18 4.86 4.01
N PHE A 42 5.66 4.01 3.12
CA PHE A 42 5.47 2.59 3.36
C PHE A 42 6.28 1.74 2.40
N MET A 43 6.79 0.60 2.87
CA MET A 43 7.45 -0.41 2.05
C MET A 43 6.56 -1.65 1.97
N LEU A 44 5.94 -1.87 0.82
CA LEU A 44 5.05 -3.00 0.59
C LEU A 44 5.88 -4.23 0.19
N ARG A 45 5.98 -5.21 1.07
CA ARG A 45 6.72 -6.46 0.81
C ARG A 45 5.75 -7.61 0.55
N MET A 46 5.91 -8.28 -0.58
CA MET A 46 5.17 -9.52 -0.86
C MET A 46 5.74 -10.67 -0.03
N ASP A 47 4.89 -11.62 0.36
CA ASP A 47 5.34 -12.86 0.99
C ASP A 47 6.37 -13.56 0.07
N PRO A 48 7.57 -13.89 0.57
CA PRO A 48 8.59 -14.57 -0.24
C PRO A 48 8.19 -15.98 -0.69
N GLN A 49 7.23 -16.63 -0.01
CA GLN A 49 6.72 -17.97 -0.37
C GLN A 49 5.60 -17.92 -1.40
N ARG A 50 5.16 -16.74 -1.82
CA ARG A 50 4.03 -16.61 -2.72
C ARG A 50 4.38 -17.08 -4.12
N GLU A 51 3.46 -17.81 -4.75
CA GLU A 51 3.61 -18.22 -6.14
C GLU A 51 3.89 -17.00 -7.02
N ARG A 52 4.94 -17.13 -7.84
CA ARG A 52 5.36 -16.06 -8.72
C ARG A 52 4.30 -15.83 -9.79
N VAL A 53 3.72 -14.64 -9.79
CA VAL A 53 2.79 -14.21 -10.83
C VAL A 53 3.53 -13.60 -12.02
N SER A 54 2.98 -13.79 -13.22
CA SER A 54 3.45 -13.10 -14.43
C SER A 54 3.32 -11.58 -14.28
N SER A 55 4.33 -10.86 -14.81
CA SER A 55 4.30 -9.39 -14.91
C SER A 55 3.02 -8.93 -15.60
N ARG A 56 2.31 -7.99 -14.95
CA ARG A 56 1.04 -7.45 -15.45
C ARG A 56 0.79 -6.05 -14.89
N HIS A 57 -0.09 -5.30 -15.55
CA HIS A 57 -0.59 -4.03 -15.02
C HIS A 57 -1.48 -4.25 -13.80
N ALA A 58 -1.40 -3.34 -12.84
CA ALA A 58 -2.19 -3.38 -11.61
C ALA A 58 -2.57 -1.97 -11.15
N SER A 59 -3.58 -1.91 -10.30
CA SER A 59 -3.99 -0.72 -9.57
C SER A 59 -3.55 -0.84 -8.13
N LEU A 60 -2.98 0.24 -7.57
CA LEU A 60 -2.68 0.34 -6.15
C LEU A 60 -3.67 1.33 -5.52
N ARG A 61 -4.46 0.83 -4.57
CA ARG A 61 -5.39 1.64 -3.78
C ARG A 61 -4.89 1.73 -2.36
N ALA A 62 -4.84 2.95 -1.83
CA ALA A 62 -4.56 3.23 -0.43
C ALA A 62 -5.82 3.74 0.25
N ILE A 63 -6.08 3.25 1.46
CA ILE A 63 -7.18 3.70 2.31
C ILE A 63 -6.57 4.14 3.62
N PHE A 64 -6.81 5.39 4.01
CA PHE A 64 -6.55 5.86 5.36
C PHE A 64 -7.85 5.80 6.16
N THR A 65 -7.80 5.23 7.36
CA THR A 65 -8.94 5.23 8.29
C THR A 65 -8.55 6.02 9.54
N ASP A 66 -9.23 7.14 9.80
CA ASP A 66 -9.00 7.93 11.01
C ASP A 66 -9.45 7.16 12.26
N ARG A 67 -8.66 7.19 13.33
CA ARG A 67 -8.96 6.40 14.53
C ARG A 67 -10.09 6.98 15.37
N GLU A 68 -10.28 8.30 15.35
CA GLU A 68 -11.24 8.98 16.22
C GLU A 68 -12.62 9.05 15.57
N SER A 69 -12.67 9.36 14.27
CA SER A 69 -13.94 9.48 13.53
C SER A 69 -14.37 8.21 12.79
N ASP A 70 -13.47 7.22 12.64
CA ASP A 70 -13.64 6.07 11.74
C ASP A 70 -13.87 6.46 10.26
N GLU A 71 -13.54 7.70 9.90
CA GLU A 71 -13.67 8.20 8.54
C GLU A 71 -12.63 7.56 7.62
N ARG A 72 -13.05 7.20 6.41
CA ARG A 72 -12.19 6.53 5.41
C ARG A 72 -11.91 7.47 4.24
N VAL A 73 -10.63 7.74 4.01
CA VAL A 73 -10.13 8.54 2.89
C VAL A 73 -9.44 7.63 1.88
N PHE A 74 -9.84 7.72 0.62
CA PHE A 74 -9.36 6.86 -0.45
C PHE A 74 -8.40 7.63 -1.36
N SER A 75 -7.29 6.99 -1.72
CA SER A 75 -6.39 7.47 -2.76
C SER A 75 -6.07 6.34 -3.73
N THR A 76 -6.13 6.63 -5.02
CA THR A 76 -5.90 5.64 -6.09
C THR A 76 -4.71 6.07 -6.94
N GLY A 77 -3.80 5.14 -7.20
CA GLY A 77 -2.67 5.32 -8.10
C GLY A 77 -2.51 4.13 -9.04
N THR A 78 -1.86 4.35 -10.18
CA THR A 78 -1.48 3.28 -11.11
C THR A 78 -0.10 2.75 -10.75
N ALA A 79 0.09 1.44 -10.86
CA ALA A 79 1.39 0.80 -10.62
C ALA A 79 1.70 -0.23 -11.71
N THR A 80 2.97 -0.35 -12.09
CA THR A 80 3.43 -1.50 -12.89
C THR A 80 4.26 -2.38 -11.98
N ILE A 81 3.84 -3.64 -11.79
CA ILE A 81 4.57 -4.59 -10.95
C ILE A 81 5.42 -5.46 -11.86
N ARG A 82 6.73 -5.51 -11.60
CA ARG A 82 7.62 -6.50 -12.17
C ARG A 82 8.00 -7.47 -11.07
N VAL A 83 7.46 -8.68 -11.12
CA VAL A 83 7.85 -9.77 -10.20
C VAL A 83 8.89 -10.62 -10.92
N GLY A 84 10.14 -10.13 -10.88
CA GLY A 84 11.32 -10.68 -11.55
C GLY A 84 12.34 -11.20 -10.54
N ALA A 85 13.12 -12.23 -10.88
CA ALA A 85 14.34 -12.51 -10.13
C ALA A 85 15.23 -11.27 -10.23
N SER A 86 15.72 -10.78 -9.08
CA SER A 86 16.93 -9.99 -9.08
C SER A 86 18.05 -10.95 -9.45
N ASP A 87 18.43 -10.95 -10.72
CA ASP A 87 19.75 -11.46 -11.10
C ASP A 87 20.82 -10.54 -10.48
#